data_AF-A0AAN8YGS8-F1
#
_entry.id   AF-A0AAN8YGS8-F1
#
_cell.length_a   1.000
_cell.length_b   1.000
_cell.length_c   1.000
_cell.angle_alpha   90.00
_cell.angle_beta   90.00
_cell.angle_gamma   90.00
#
_symmetry.space_group_name_H-M   'P 1'
#
loop_
_entity.id
_entity.type
_entity.pdbx_description
1 polymer ?
#
loop_
_entity_poly.entity_id
_entity_poly.type
_entity_poly.pdbx_seq_one_letter_code
_entity_poly.pdbx_strand_id
1 'polypeptide(L)'
;MADGLLFMNLLLRHLNDLLISNAYSVALIKKEIGMVTESLELLRSSFGKVKQTLYDTSRVVKYYWVRALDVTYETKHVINSIFVKDNALSHLIFSFSSVTNKIKLIMAEVTSLQLEDKNGNAPLMQSL
;
A
#
# COMPACT_ATOMS: atom_id res chain seq x y z
N MET A 1 -41.08 -11.89 -30.85
CA MET A 1 -41.41 -10.92 -29.78
C MET A 1 -40.89 -11.35 -28.41
N ALA A 2 -41.07 -12.61 -27.99
CA ALA A 2 -40.55 -13.11 -26.71
C ALA A 2 -39.02 -13.02 -26.56
N ASP A 3 -38.27 -13.35 -27.62
CA ASP A 3 -36.78 -13.32 -27.58
C ASP A 3 -36.21 -11.90 -27.43
N GLY A 4 -36.90 -10.90 -27.99
CA GLY A 4 -36.53 -9.49 -27.82
C GLY A 4 -36.73 -9.02 -26.38
N LEU A 5 -37.81 -9.44 -25.72
CA LEU A 5 -38.07 -9.13 -24.31
C LEU A 5 -37.07 -9.82 -23.38
N LEU A 6 -36.71 -11.07 -23.67
CA LEU A 6 -35.67 -11.81 -22.94
C LEU A 6 -34.32 -11.10 -23.04
N PHE A 7 -33.92 -10.71 -24.25
CA PHE A 7 -32.67 -9.99 -24.49
C PHE A 7 -32.61 -8.65 -23.72
N MET A 8 -33.71 -7.87 -23.73
CA MET A 8 -33.78 -6.61 -22.98
C MET A 8 -33.65 -6.83 -21.47
N ASN A 9 -34.28 -7.87 -20.90
CA ASN A 9 -34.15 -8.19 -19.48
C ASN A 9 -32.73 -8.63 -19.09
N LEU A 10 -32.06 -9.41 -19.95
CA LEU A 10 -30.66 -9.79 -19.77
C LEU A 10 -29.73 -8.58 -19.82
N LEU A 11 -29.93 -7.68 -20.79
CA LEU A 11 -29.16 -6.46 -20.93
C LEU A 11 -29.32 -5.55 -19.70
N LEU A 12 -30.55 -5.37 -19.19
CA LEU A 12 -30.82 -4.60 -17.98
C LEU A 12 -30.11 -5.19 -16.75
N ARG A 13 -30.07 -6.52 -16.61
CA ARG A 13 -29.31 -7.18 -15.55
C ARG A 13 -27.82 -6.90 -15.67
N HIS A 14 -27.24 -7.08 -16.86
CA HIS A 14 -25.81 -6.81 -17.08
C HIS A 14 -25.43 -5.35 -16.83
N LEU A 15 -26.29 -4.40 -17.22
CA LEU A 15 -26.06 -2.97 -16.94
C LEU A 15 -26.11 -2.67 -15.44
N ASN A 16 -27.04 -3.29 -14.69
CA ASN A 16 -27.09 -3.15 -13.23
C ASN A 16 -25.87 -3.80 -12.55
N ASP A 17 -25.45 -5.00 -12.98
CA ASP A 17 -24.27 -5.66 -12.47
C ASP A 17 -23.00 -4.83 -12.74
N LEU A 18 -22.90 -4.21 -13.92
CA LEU A 18 -21.83 -3.29 -14.28
C LEU A 18 -21.85 -2.02 -13.41
N LEU A 19 -23.02 -1.43 -13.19
CA LEU A 19 -23.20 -0.25 -12.34
C LEU A 19 -22.77 -0.54 -10.90
N ILE A 20 -23.19 -1.67 -10.34
CA ILE A 20 -22.82 -2.13 -8.99
C ILE A 20 -21.32 -2.42 -8.92
N SER A 21 -20.76 -3.09 -9.93
CA SER A 21 -19.32 -3.37 -10.02
C SER A 21 -18.48 -2.09 -10.06
N ASN A 22 -18.92 -1.07 -10.79
CA ASN A 22 -18.26 0.23 -10.82
C ASN A 22 -18.35 0.94 -9.46
N ALA A 23 -19.53 0.95 -8.81
CA ALA A 23 -19.70 1.51 -7.48
C ALA A 23 -18.84 0.79 -6.41
N TYR A 24 -18.81 -0.55 -6.45
CA TYR A 24 -18.01 -1.38 -5.56
C TYR A 24 -16.50 -1.17 -5.80
N SER A 25 -16.07 -1.13 -7.07
CA SER A 25 -14.67 -0.90 -7.43
C SER A 25 -14.19 0.49 -7.02
N VAL A 26 -15.05 1.52 -7.16
CA VAL A 26 -14.77 2.88 -6.70
C VAL A 26 -14.71 2.95 -5.17
N ALA A 27 -15.60 2.25 -4.46
CA ALA A 27 -15.54 2.18 -3.00
C ALA A 27 -14.25 1.47 -2.52
N LEU A 28 -13.88 0.38 -3.17
CA LEU A 28 -12.69 -0.41 -2.85
C LEU A 28 -11.40 0.36 -3.12
N ILE A 29 -11.28 1.05 -4.27
CA ILE A 29 -10.09 1.85 -4.56
C ILE A 29 -9.95 3.04 -3.60
N LYS A 30 -11.06 3.68 -3.19
CA LYS A 30 -11.03 4.73 -2.16
C LYS A 30 -10.52 4.19 -0.82
N LYS A 31 -10.94 2.99 -0.43
CA LYS A 31 -10.46 2.32 0.79
C LYS A 31 -8.96 2.03 0.70
N GLU A 32 -8.49 1.46 -0.40
CA GLU A 32 -7.07 1.17 -0.62
C GLU A 32 -6.21 2.44 -0.61
N ILE A 33 -6.66 3.52 -1.27
CA ILE A 33 -5.99 4.83 -1.22
C ILE A 33 -5.92 5.35 0.23
N GLY A 34 -7.01 5.23 0.99
CA GLY A 34 -7.03 5.59 2.41
C GLY A 34 -5.99 4.81 3.23
N MET A 35 -5.96 3.48 3.08
CA MET A 35 -5.00 2.62 3.79
C MET A 35 -3.54 2.92 3.44
N VAL A 36 -3.23 3.16 2.16
CA VAL A 36 -1.88 3.55 1.72
C VAL A 36 -1.50 4.92 2.29
N THR A 37 -2.44 5.87 2.30
CA THR A 37 -2.23 7.21 2.87
C THR A 37 -1.89 7.14 4.36
N GLU A 38 -2.73 6.47 5.14
CA GLU A 38 -2.50 6.26 6.59
C GLU A 38 -1.15 5.57 6.85
N SER A 39 -0.84 4.54 6.07
CA SER A 39 0.42 3.80 6.20
C SER A 39 1.65 4.69 5.92
N LEU A 40 1.58 5.54 4.89
CA LEU A 40 2.64 6.50 4.57
C LEU A 40 2.77 7.61 5.62
N GLU A 41 1.67 8.07 6.20
CA GLU A 41 1.68 9.05 7.30
C GLU A 41 2.35 8.48 8.55
N LEU A 42 2.05 7.23 8.89
CA LEU A 42 2.70 6.50 9.99
C LEU A 42 4.19 6.29 9.73
N LEU A 43 4.56 5.90 8.50
CA LEU A 43 5.96 5.74 8.07
C LEU A 43 6.71 7.07 8.20
N ARG A 44 6.13 8.16 7.69
CA ARG A 44 6.68 9.52 7.78
C ARG A 44 6.87 9.96 9.23
N SER A 45 5.85 9.75 10.07
CA SER A 45 5.88 10.10 11.50
C SER A 45 6.98 9.32 12.24
N SER A 46 7.10 8.02 11.97
CA SER A 46 8.10 7.15 12.59
C SER A 46 9.52 7.59 12.24
N PHE A 47 9.80 7.85 10.97
CA PHE A 47 11.12 8.37 10.58
C PHE A 47 11.35 9.79 11.07
N GLY A 48 10.33 10.65 11.10
CA GLY A 48 10.43 12.00 11.67
C GLY A 48 10.91 12.00 13.12
N LYS A 49 10.48 11.01 13.92
CA LYS A 49 10.95 10.82 15.30
C LYS A 49 12.38 10.27 15.38
N VAL A 50 12.81 9.47 14.41
CA VAL A 50 14.16 8.88 14.36
C VAL A 50 15.21 9.87 13.79
N LYS A 51 14.77 10.88 13.02
CA LYS A 51 15.62 11.78 12.22
C LYS A 51 16.48 12.79 13.00
N GLN A 52 16.54 12.74 14.33
CA GLN A 52 17.32 13.71 15.11
C GLN A 52 18.62 13.18 15.73
N THR A 53 18.83 11.86 15.84
CA THR A 53 20.03 11.34 16.53
C THR A 53 20.69 10.11 15.87
N LEU A 54 19.95 9.30 15.09
CA LEU A 54 20.44 7.98 14.65
C LEU A 54 20.66 7.86 13.14
N TYR A 55 20.16 8.78 12.32
CA TYR A 55 20.26 8.66 10.86
C TYR A 55 21.71 8.66 10.37
N ASP A 56 22.58 9.52 10.92
CA ASP A 56 23.96 9.63 10.45
C ASP A 56 24.86 8.50 10.97
N THR A 57 24.55 7.96 12.15
CA THR A 57 25.36 6.98 12.90
C THR A 57 24.92 5.52 12.71
N SER A 58 23.63 5.25 12.44
CA SER A 58 23.13 3.87 12.35
C SER A 58 22.99 3.37 10.91
N ARG A 59 23.81 2.38 10.54
CA ARG A 59 23.68 1.63 9.27
C ARG A 59 22.29 1.00 9.11
N VAL A 60 21.71 0.53 10.22
CA VAL A 60 20.39 -0.11 10.25
C VAL A 60 19.30 0.90 9.90
N VAL A 61 19.32 2.10 10.49
CA VAL A 61 18.35 3.17 10.17
C VAL A 61 18.43 3.58 8.70
N LYS A 62 19.65 3.68 8.13
CA LYS A 62 19.84 3.96 6.70
C LYS A 62 19.25 2.86 5.82
N TYR A 63 19.43 1.59 6.18
CA TYR A 63 18.84 0.46 5.44
C TYR A 63 17.31 0.54 5.38
N TYR A 64 16.64 0.76 6.52
CA TYR A 64 15.17 0.90 6.55
C TYR A 64 14.68 2.15 5.84
N TRP A 65 15.45 3.25 5.89
CA TRP A 65 15.13 4.47 5.13
C TRP A 65 15.16 4.23 3.61
N VAL A 66 16.17 3.52 3.11
CA VAL A 66 16.24 3.17 1.68
C VAL A 66 15.05 2.30 1.27
N ARG A 67 14.66 1.31 2.09
CA ARG A 67 13.47 0.49 1.82
C ARG A 67 12.16 1.29 1.87
N ALA A 68 12.04 2.23 2.81
CA ALA A 68 10.90 3.13 2.87
C ALA A 68 10.80 4.00 1.60
N LEU A 69 11.94 4.52 1.12
CA LEU A 69 11.99 5.29 -0.12
C LEU A 69 11.60 4.43 -1.33
N ASP A 70 12.10 3.21 -1.43
CA ASP A 70 11.75 2.28 -2.51
C ASP A 70 10.23 2.06 -2.60
N VAL A 71 9.59 1.75 -1.47
CA VAL A 71 8.12 1.59 -1.39
C VAL A 71 7.38 2.87 -1.76
N THR A 72 7.90 4.06 -1.44
CA THR A 72 7.28 5.32 -1.89
C THR A 72 7.40 5.54 -3.40
N TYR A 73 8.52 5.12 -4.01
CA TYR A 73 8.68 5.19 -5.46
C TYR A 73 7.76 4.20 -6.18
N GLU A 74 7.61 2.98 -5.66
CA GLU A 74 6.62 2.02 -6.15
C GLU A 74 5.20 2.60 -6.07
N THR A 75 4.85 3.23 -4.94
CA THR A 75 3.52 3.87 -4.78
C THR A 75 3.31 4.96 -5.82
N LYS A 76 4.31 5.80 -6.07
CA LYS A 76 4.27 6.83 -7.12
C LYS A 76 4.09 6.22 -8.52
N HIS A 77 4.77 5.11 -8.81
CA HIS A 77 4.63 4.40 -10.08
C HIS A 77 3.21 3.85 -10.25
N VAL A 78 2.64 3.23 -9.21
CA VAL A 78 1.25 2.76 -9.20
C VAL A 78 0.29 3.91 -9.48
N ILE A 79 0.44 5.05 -8.79
CA ILE A 79 -0.39 6.25 -9.02
C ILE A 79 -0.27 6.76 -10.47
N ASN A 80 0.94 6.85 -11.01
CA ASN A 80 1.15 7.29 -12.39
C ASN A 80 0.45 6.36 -13.40
N SER A 81 0.43 5.06 -13.14
CA SER A 81 -0.29 4.10 -14.00
C SER A 81 -1.82 4.31 -14.01
N ILE A 82 -2.38 4.92 -12.96
CA ILE A 82 -3.80 5.30 -12.89
C ILE A 82 -4.09 6.46 -13.83
N PHE A 83 -3.25 7.51 -13.77
CA PHE A 83 -3.45 8.73 -14.55
C PHE A 83 -3.29 8.52 -16.05
N VAL A 84 -2.43 7.58 -16.46
CA VAL A 84 -2.20 7.24 -17.87
C VAL A 84 -3.31 6.31 -18.43
N LYS A 85 -4.30 5.92 -17.62
CA LYS A 85 -5.42 5.00 -17.98
C LYS A 85 -5.01 3.59 -18.44
N ASP A 86 -3.74 3.23 -18.34
CA ASP A 86 -3.21 1.98 -18.90
C ASP A 86 -3.61 0.72 -18.12
N ASN A 87 -4.19 0.84 -16.91
CA ASN A 87 -4.46 -0.31 -16.06
C ASN A 87 -5.93 -0.48 -15.67
N ALA A 88 -6.41 -1.72 -15.73
CA ALA A 88 -7.72 -2.08 -15.21
C ALA A 88 -7.78 -1.86 -13.68
N LEU A 89 -8.94 -1.44 -13.17
CA LEU A 89 -9.18 -1.17 -11.74
C LEU A 89 -8.72 -2.30 -10.81
N SER A 90 -8.82 -3.56 -11.26
CA SER A 90 -8.35 -4.74 -10.53
C SER A 90 -6.85 -4.69 -10.26
N HIS A 91 -6.02 -4.33 -11.25
CA HIS A 91 -4.57 -4.20 -11.08
C HIS A 91 -4.21 -3.18 -10.01
N LEU A 92 -4.96 -2.08 -9.93
CA LEU A 92 -4.71 -1.01 -8.96
C LEU A 92 -5.01 -1.45 -7.53
N ILE A 93 -6.10 -2.19 -7.33
CA ILE A 93 -6.46 -2.76 -6.02
C ILE A 93 -5.35 -3.70 -5.52
N PHE A 94 -4.86 -4.60 -6.39
CA PHE A 94 -3.77 -5.50 -6.02
C PHE A 94 -2.46 -4.75 -5.73
N SER A 95 -2.13 -3.74 -6.54
CA SER A 95 -0.93 -2.94 -6.34
C SER A 95 -0.95 -2.15 -5.02
N PHE A 96 -2.07 -1.50 -4.68
CA PHE A 96 -2.19 -0.78 -3.40
C PHE A 96 -2.19 -1.71 -2.19
N SER A 97 -2.83 -2.88 -2.29
CA SER A 97 -2.78 -3.89 -1.23
C SER A 97 -1.35 -4.38 -0.99
N SER A 98 -0.59 -4.61 -2.06
CA SER A 98 0.83 -4.99 -1.99
C SER A 98 1.68 -3.93 -1.28
N VAL A 99 1.54 -2.66 -1.69
CA VAL A 99 2.23 -1.52 -1.06
C VAL A 99 1.90 -1.43 0.43
N THR A 100 0.61 -1.52 0.79
CA THR A 100 0.15 -1.47 2.19
C THR A 100 0.81 -2.55 3.04
N ASN A 101 0.89 -3.78 2.52
CA ASN A 101 1.53 -4.89 3.22
C ASN A 101 3.04 -4.68 3.40
N LYS A 102 3.73 -4.16 2.38
CA LYS A 102 5.16 -3.80 2.49
C LYS A 102 5.41 -2.75 3.57
N ILE A 103 4.57 -1.71 3.66
CA ILE A 103 4.70 -0.68 4.69
C ILE A 103 4.48 -1.27 6.10
N LYS A 104 3.44 -2.09 6.27
CA LYS A 104 3.16 -2.76 7.55
C LYS A 104 4.32 -3.64 8.01
N LEU A 105 4.94 -4.37 7.09
CA LEU A 105 6.11 -5.20 7.40
C LEU A 105 7.31 -4.36 7.86
N ILE A 106 7.63 -3.29 7.11
CA ILE A 106 8.71 -2.35 7.50
C ILE A 106 8.46 -1.77 8.88
N MET A 107 7.23 -1.36 9.16
CA MET A 107 6.84 -0.80 10.47
C MET A 107 7.00 -1.82 11.61
N ALA A 108 6.63 -3.08 11.39
CA ALA A 108 6.81 -4.14 12.37
C ALA A 108 8.30 -4.38 12.66
N GLU A 109 9.14 -4.46 11.61
CA GLU A 109 10.59 -4.63 11.73
C GLU A 109 11.23 -3.45 12.49
N VAL A 110 10.89 -2.20 12.13
CA VAL A 110 11.39 -1.00 12.83
C VAL A 110 10.96 -0.97 14.30
N THR A 111 9.74 -1.38 14.61
CA THR A 111 9.23 -1.42 15.99
C THR A 111 9.95 -2.48 16.82
N SER A 112 10.24 -3.65 16.23
CA SER A 112 10.98 -4.72 16.91
C SER A 112 12.38 -4.29 17.34
N LEU A 113 13.09 -3.54 16.49
CA LEU A 113 14.41 -3.00 16.80
C LEU A 113 14.39 -1.96 17.94
N GLN A 114 13.31 -1.20 18.07
CA GLN A 114 13.12 -0.25 19.17
C GLN A 114 12.84 -0.93 20.52
N LEU A 115 12.37 -2.19 20.52
CA LEU A 115 12.15 -2.98 21.73
C LEU A 115 13.42 -3.70 22.20
N GLU A 116 14.26 -4.17 21.28
CA GLU A 116 15.56 -4.78 21.61
C GLU A 116 16.53 -3.77 22.25
N ASP A 117 16.56 -2.53 21.75
CA ASP A 117 17.35 -1.43 22.32
C ASP A 117 16.91 -1.05 23.75
N LYS A 118 15.62 -1.24 24.08
CA LYS A 118 15.07 -0.97 25.43
C LYS A 118 15.24 -2.12 26.42
N ASN A 119 15.37 -3.36 25.95
CA ASN A 119 15.49 -4.54 26.80
C ASN A 119 16.94 -4.96 27.07
N GLY A 120 17.95 -4.23 26.55
CA GLY A 120 19.36 -4.52 26.78
C GLY A 120 19.86 -5.85 26.20
N ASN A 121 19.01 -6.56 25.45
CA ASN A 121 19.36 -7.82 24.83
C ASN A 121 19.62 -7.56 23.34
N ALA A 122 20.90 -7.38 23.00
CA ALA A 122 21.33 -7.45 21.62
C ALA A 122 21.02 -8.84 21.03
N PRO A 123 20.62 -8.90 19.75
CA PRO A 123 21.23 -9.86 18.86
C PRO A 123 22.12 -9.10 17.87
N LEU A 124 23.40 -9.40 17.96
CA LEU A 124 24.34 -9.16 16.88
C LEU A 124 23.84 -9.91 15.64
N MET A 125 23.40 -9.20 14.60
CA MET A 125 23.73 -9.68 13.25
C MET A 125 25.17 -9.28 12.94
N GLN A 126 26.10 -9.95 13.62
CA GLN A 126 27.41 -10.24 13.05
C GLN A 126 27.24 -11.49 12.16
N SER A 127 27.81 -11.43 10.96
CA SER A 127 27.82 -12.45 9.90
C SER A 127 26.52 -12.64 9.10
N LEU A 128 26.34 -11.82 8.06
CA LEU A 128 26.48 -12.20 6.64
C LEU A 128 26.20 -10.98 5.74
#